data_AF-A0A0E3U7Y9-F1
#
_entry.id   AF-A0A0E3U7Y9-F1
#
_cell.length_a   1.000
_cell.length_b   1.000
_cell.length_c   1.000
_cell.angle_alpha   90.00
_cell.angle_beta   90.00
_cell.angle_gamma   90.00
#
_symmetry.space_group_name_H-M   'P 1'
#
loop_
_entity.id
_entity.type
_entity.pdbx_description
1 polymer ?
#
loop_
_entity_poly.entity_id
_entity_poly.type
_entity_poly.pdbx_seq_one_letter_code
_entity_poly.pdbx_strand_id
1 'polypeptide(L)' 'MFYLGIDVAKAKLDCCLLDMTNGKRSTKVVANSRAGLTDLLGWLGKRHTEPSHVHVALEGTGWS' A
#
# COMPACT_ATOMS: atom_id res chain seq x y z
N MET A 1 1.60 -1.32 14.50
CA MET A 1 2.43 -0.57 13.52
C MET A 1 2.35 -1.31 12.20
N PHE A 2 2.05 -0.62 11.11
CA PHE A 2 1.97 -1.26 9.79
C PHE A 2 3.01 -0.65 8.84
N TYR A 3 3.63 -1.50 8.03
CA TYR A 3 4.50 -1.06 6.92
C TYR A 3 3.84 -1.40 5.60
N LEU A 4 3.71 -0.41 4.72
CA LEU A 4 3.17 -0.57 3.38
C LEU A 4 4.31 -0.34 2.38
N GLY A 5 4.77 -1.42 1.73
CA GLY A 5 5.60 -1.33 0.54
C GLY A 5 4.75 -1.18 -0.71
N ILE A 6 5.13 -0.29 -1.61
CA ILE A 6 4.47 -0.06 -2.90
C ILE A 6 5.50 -0.13 -4.02
N ASP A 7 5.35 -1.13 -4.90
CA ASP A 7 6.02 -1.18 -6.20
C ASP A 7 5.14 -0.46 -7.24
N VAL A 8 5.72 0.53 -7.91
CA VAL A 8 5.02 1.47 -8.77
C VAL A 8 5.28 1.14 -10.24
N ALA A 9 4.24 0.67 -10.93
CA ALA A 9 4.25 0.52 -12.38
C ALA A 9 3.40 1.62 -13.05
N LYS A 10 3.55 1.79 -14.38
CA LYS A 10 2.79 2.79 -15.15
C LYS A 10 1.27 2.68 -14.95
N ALA A 11 0.73 1.46 -14.91
CA ALA A 11 -0.71 1.23 -14.87
C ALA A 11 -1.23 0.77 -13.50
N LYS A 12 -0.35 0.29 -12.61
CA LYS A 12 -0.74 -0.34 -11.35
C LYS A 12 0.23 -0.07 -10.22
N LEU A 13 -0.24 -0.26 -9.00
CA LEU A 13 0.53 -0.23 -7.77
C LEU A 13 0.41 -1.62 -7.11
N ASP A 14 1.52 -2.31 -6.97
CA ASP A 14 1.59 -3.58 -6.25
C ASP A 14 1.93 -3.28 -4.79
N CYS A 15 0.96 -3.49 -3.89
CA CYS A 15 1.03 -3.10 -2.49
C CYS A 15 1.23 -4.32 -1.59
N CYS A 16 2.16 -4.22 -0.64
CA CYS A 16 2.40 -5.22 0.41
C CYS A 16 2.32 -4.56 1.79
N LEU A 17 1.36 -4.99 2.60
CA LEU A 17 1.17 -4.55 3.97
C LEU A 17 1.70 -5.59 4.94
N LEU A 18 2.62 -5.19 5.82
CA LEU A 18 3.14 -5.98 6.94
C LEU A 18 2.55 -5.44 8.25
N ASP A 19 1.88 -6.31 8.99
CA ASP A 19 1.49 -6.06 10.37
C ASP A 19 2.64 -6.45 11.31
N MET A 20 3.22 -5.47 11.99
CA MET A 20 4.36 -5.71 12.90
C MET A 20 3.95 -6.41 14.21
N THR A 21 2.65 -6.49 14.52
CA THR A 21 2.19 -7.10 15.77
C THR A 21 2.20 -8.63 15.71
N ASN A 22 1.93 -9.19 14.53
CA ASN A 22 1.79 -10.63 14.31
C ASN A 22 2.61 -11.15 13.12
N GLY A 23 3.31 -10.27 12.39
CA GLY A 23 4.10 -10.62 11.21
C GLY A 23 3.28 -10.96 9.96
N LYS A 24 1.95 -10.79 10.00
CA LYS A 24 1.05 -11.15 8.89
C LYS A 24 1.27 -10.19 7.73
N ARG A 25 1.32 -10.78 6.53
CA ARG A 25 1.42 -10.05 5.27
C ARG A 25 0.09 -10.08 4.52
N SER A 26 -0.26 -8.97 3.89
CA SER A 26 -1.40 -8.86 2.98
C SER A 26 -0.97 -8.13 1.72
N THR A 27 -1.39 -8.62 0.56
CA THR A 27 -1.11 -7.97 -0.73
C THR A 27 -2.39 -7.39 -1.32
N LYS A 28 -2.23 -6.34 -2.12
CA LYS A 28 -3.29 -5.75 -2.94
C LYS A 28 -2.69 -5.10 -4.16
N VAL A 29 -3.34 -5.28 -5.30
CA VAL A 29 -3.03 -4.53 -6.51
C VAL A 29 -4.13 -3.50 -6.72
N VAL A 30 -3.76 -2.25 -7.01
CA VAL A 30 -4.69 -1.20 -7.41
C VAL A 30 -4.20 -0.53 -8.70
N ALA A 31 -5.11 0.13 -9.42
CA ALA A 31 -4.71 0.95 -10.55
C ALA A 31 -3.84 2.14 -10.09
N ASN A 32 -2.84 2.51 -10.88
CA ASN A 32 -2.07 3.74 -10.68
C ASN A 32 -2.91 4.94 -11.15
N SER A 33 -3.92 5.28 -10.36
CA SER A 33 -4.89 6.34 -10.62
C SER A 33 -5.48 6.82 -9.31
N ARG A 34 -6.18 7.97 -9.34
CA ARG A 34 -6.89 8.49 -8.17
C ARG A 34 -7.91 7.49 -7.61
N ALA A 35 -8.65 6.82 -8.50
CA ALA A 35 -9.63 5.81 -8.09
C ALA A 35 -8.97 4.60 -7.40
N GLY A 36 -7.82 4.15 -7.92
CA GLY A 36 -7.06 3.06 -7.31
C GLY A 36 -6.48 3.43 -5.94
N LEU A 37 -6.03 4.67 -5.77
CA LEU A 37 -5.63 5.20 -4.45
C LEU A 37 -6.80 5.23 -3.45
N THR A 38 -7.99 5.66 -3.88
CA THR A 38 -9.19 5.62 -3.02
C THR A 38 -9.52 4.18 -2.58
N ASP A 39 -9.42 3.21 -3.50
CA ASP A 39 -9.61 1.79 -3.19
C ASP A 39 -8.54 1.24 -2.23
N LEU A 40 -7.28 1.68 -2.38
CA LEU A 40 -6.20 1.33 -1.45
C LEU A 40 -6.48 1.86 -0.04
N LEU A 41 -6.91 3.12 0.09
CA LEU A 41 -7.27 3.74 1.37
C LEU A 41 -8.45 3.01 2.04
N GLY A 42 -9.50 2.68 1.27
CA GLY A 42 -10.62 1.89 1.77
C GLY A 42 -10.21 0.49 2.25
N TRP A 43 -9.23 -0.13 1.58
CA TRP A 43 -8.69 -1.41 1.99
C TRP A 43 -7.82 -1.35 3.26
N LEU A 44 -7.08 -0.26 3.47
CA LEU A 44 -6.35 -0.01 4.72
C LEU A 44 -7.32 0.24 5.89
N GLY A 45 -8.38 1.03 5.68
CA GLY A 45 -9.38 1.31 6.72
C GLY A 45 -10.07 0.06 7.26
N LYS A 46 -10.28 -0.98 6.42
CA LYS A 46 -10.84 -2.28 6.84
C LYS A 46 -9.93 -3.08 7.79
N ARG A 47 -8.68 -2.68 7.99
CA ARG A 47 -7.71 -3.36 8.86
C ARG A 47 -7.55 -2.67 10.21
N HIS A 48 -8.49 -1.80 10.58
CA HIS A 48 -8.45 -0.99 11.80
C HIS A 48 -7.14 -0.22 11.96
N THR A 49 -6.52 0.14 10.82
CA THR A 49 -5.30 0.90 10.79
C THR A 49 -5.65 2.33 10.45
N GLU A 50 -5.50 3.23 11.42
CA GLU A 50 -5.48 4.67 11.13
C GLU A 50 -4.36 4.95 10.12
N PRO A 51 -4.60 5.73 9.05
CA PRO A 51 -3.58 6.06 8.05
C PRO A 51 -2.30 6.64 8.66
N SER A 52 -2.42 7.36 9.80
CA SER A 52 -1.30 7.91 10.57
C SER A 52 -0.37 6.84 11.18
N HIS A 53 -0.80 5.59 11.27
CA HIS A 53 -0.04 4.46 11.82
C HIS A 53 0.54 3.53 10.75
N VAL A 54 0.45 3.93 9.47
CA VAL A 54 1.05 3.21 8.34
C VAL A 54 2.30 3.95 7.88
N HIS A 55 3.45 3.30 8.02
CA HIS A 55 4.67 3.75 7.37
C HIS A 55 4.70 3.26 5.93
N VAL A 56 4.68 4.18 4.98
CA VAL A 56 4.66 3.86 3.55
C VAL A 56 6.06 4.02 2.96
N ALA A 57 6.53 3.00 2.25
CA ALA A 57 7.72 3.03 1.42
C ALA A 57 7.31 2.82 -0.03
N LEU A 58 7.70 3.74 -0.92
CA LEU A 58 7.48 3.62 -2.35
C LEU A 58 8.82 3.36 -3.03
N GLU A 59 8.88 2.34 -3.88
CA GLU A 59 10.03 2.17 -4.77
C GLU A 59 10.04 3.28 -5.83
N GLY A 60 11.21 3.87 -6.05
CA GLY A 60 11.39 4.91 -7.06
C GLY A 60 11.20 4.33 -8.45
N THR A 61 10.31 4.91 -9.25
CA THR A 61 10.22 4.60 -10.67
C THR A 61 11.46 5.16 -11.35
N GLY A 62 12.37 4.30 -11.84
CA GLY A 62 13.53 4.75 -12.60
C GLY A 62 13.09 5.57 -13.82
N TRP A 63 13.58 6.80 -13.94
CA TRP A 63 13.54 7.53 -15.22
C TRP A 63 14.66 6.97 -16.11
N SER A 64 14.25 6.28 -17.16
CA SER A 64 15.06 5.95 -18.34
C SER A 64 14.35 6.49 -19.57
#